data_AF-A0A835G8F6-F1
#
_entry.id   AF-A0A835G8F6-F1
#
_cell.length_a   1.000
_cell.length_b   1.000
_cell.length_c   1.000
_cell.angle_alpha   90.00
_cell.angle_beta   90.00
_cell.angle_gamma   90.00
#
_symmetry.space_group_name_H-M   'P 1'
#
loop_
_entity.id
_entity.type
_entity.pdbx_description
1 polymer ?
#
loop_
_entity_poly.entity_id
_entity_poly.type
_entity_poly.pdbx_seq_one_letter_code
_entity_poly.pdbx_strand_id
1 'polypeptide(L)'
;STFQPSQTTLFIRKYELDVNSSKIMQKDDRKLMQKWADDFQIKRLDISMKYRLQMVKHQEHSLGGNGNIEWVNCLYAHRKETRRTVRLYHDNEHECLKTAASKDVTMRENVEQIEKQIANWRKGYRYLQNLCNDEYVGNTKETHQCLVRYMQNDNFDEVIHRLVLLKLGAMNDLYAYYNSSLLDLEECLKTQLSRYLERIRAVLDTLYKCYNIKT
;
A
#
# COMPACT_ATOMS: atom_id res chain seq x y z
N SER A 1 32.47 23.53 39.75
CA SER A 1 31.01 23.71 39.74
C SER A 1 30.41 23.03 38.53
N THR A 2 29.60 22.00 38.74
CA THR A 2 28.79 21.36 37.71
C THR A 2 27.61 22.27 37.41
N PHE A 3 27.59 22.90 36.24
CA PHE A 3 26.52 23.81 35.83
C PHE A 3 25.24 22.98 35.60
N GLN A 4 24.27 23.07 36.52
CA GLN A 4 22.95 22.48 36.29
C GLN A 4 22.16 23.39 35.32
N PRO A 5 21.69 22.86 34.17
CA PRO A 5 20.89 23.65 33.25
C PRO A 5 19.57 24.08 33.89
N SER A 6 19.16 25.32 33.64
CA SER A 6 17.87 25.83 34.12
C SER A 6 16.71 25.03 33.52
N GLN A 7 15.59 24.94 34.24
CA GLN A 7 14.40 24.21 33.78
C GLN A 7 13.88 24.71 32.41
N THR A 8 13.95 26.03 32.16
CA THR A 8 13.65 26.63 30.85
C THR A 8 14.57 26.09 29.75
N THR A 9 15.87 25.98 30.02
CA THR A 9 16.84 25.43 29.06
C THR A 9 16.56 23.96 28.74
N LEU A 10 16.11 23.18 29.72
CA LEU A 10 15.71 21.78 29.52
C LEU A 10 14.48 21.68 28.60
N PHE A 11 13.45 22.52 28.82
CA PHE A 11 12.26 22.55 27.97
C PHE A 11 12.57 22.96 26.53
N ILE A 12 13.34 24.03 26.33
CA ILE A 12 13.75 24.46 24.97
C ILE A 12 14.47 23.34 24.24
N ARG A 13 15.46 22.70 24.90
CA ARG A 13 16.19 21.58 24.30
C ARG A 13 15.26 20.43 23.90
N LYS A 14 14.26 20.13 24.73
CA LYS A 14 13.26 19.09 24.43
C LYS A 14 12.45 19.45 23.19
N TYR A 15 11.90 20.67 23.11
CA TYR A 15 11.13 21.11 21.95
C TYR A 15 11.93 21.05 20.65
N GLU A 16 13.20 21.50 20.69
CA GLU A 16 14.09 21.41 19.54
C GLU A 16 14.36 19.96 19.12
N LEU A 17 14.57 19.07 20.09
CA LEU A 17 14.75 17.63 19.82
C LEU A 17 13.49 17.03 19.20
N ASP A 18 12.30 17.36 19.69
CA ASP A 18 11.03 16.83 19.17
C ASP A 18 10.75 17.35 17.75
N VAL A 19 11.06 18.61 17.45
CA VAL A 19 10.96 19.19 16.10
C VAL A 19 11.96 18.54 15.14
N ASN A 20 13.20 18.34 15.57
CA ASN A 20 14.26 17.78 14.73
C ASN A 20 14.05 16.27 14.48
N SER A 21 13.73 15.51 15.52
CA SER A 21 13.46 14.08 15.42
C SER A 21 12.25 13.82 14.53
N SER A 22 11.14 14.54 14.72
CA SER A 22 9.95 14.40 13.87
C SER A 22 10.22 14.75 12.40
N LYS A 23 11.16 15.65 12.11
CA LYS A 23 11.62 15.94 10.74
C LYS A 23 12.45 14.81 10.13
N ILE A 24 13.36 14.22 10.88
CA ILE A 24 14.16 13.08 10.43
C ILE A 24 13.24 11.89 10.18
N MET A 25 12.39 11.56 11.16
CA MET A 25 11.40 10.48 11.06
C MET A 25 10.54 10.62 9.81
N GLN A 26 9.98 11.80 9.55
CA GLN A 26 9.16 12.01 8.33
C GLN A 26 9.92 11.68 7.04
N LYS A 27 11.21 12.04 6.94
CA LYS A 27 12.02 11.75 5.76
C LYS A 27 12.22 10.24 5.59
N ASP A 28 12.47 9.54 6.67
CA ASP A 28 12.72 8.10 6.66
C ASP A 28 11.42 7.30 6.42
N ASP A 29 10.31 7.72 7.04
CA ASP A 29 8.99 7.11 6.87
C ASP A 29 8.52 7.21 5.42
N ARG A 30 8.71 8.36 4.76
CA ARG A 30 8.36 8.51 3.33
C ARG A 30 9.15 7.57 2.43
N LYS A 31 10.45 7.38 2.70
CA LYS A 31 11.27 6.42 1.95
C LYS A 31 10.79 4.99 2.19
N LEU A 32 10.45 4.68 3.44
CA LEU A 32 9.97 3.36 3.83
C LEU A 32 8.61 3.05 3.19
N MET A 33 7.66 3.99 3.22
CA MET A 33 6.36 3.87 2.57
C MET A 33 6.50 3.72 1.05
N GLN A 34 7.40 4.47 0.41
CA GLN A 34 7.68 4.32 -1.01
C GLN A 34 8.17 2.90 -1.31
N LYS A 35 9.14 2.41 -0.54
CA LYS A 35 9.64 1.03 -0.67
C LYS A 35 8.52 0.01 -0.49
N TRP A 36 7.66 0.17 0.50
CA TRP A 36 6.52 -0.74 0.72
C TRP A 36 5.54 -0.74 -0.44
N ALA A 37 5.24 0.43 -1.01
CA ALA A 37 4.39 0.53 -2.19
C ALA A 37 5.02 -0.18 -3.39
N ASP A 38 6.32 0.01 -3.62
CA ASP A 38 7.06 -0.65 -4.70
C ASP A 38 7.09 -2.17 -4.52
N ASP A 39 7.44 -2.64 -3.32
CA ASP A 39 7.42 -4.07 -2.96
C ASP A 39 6.02 -4.68 -3.14
N PHE A 40 4.97 -3.94 -2.77
CA PHE A 40 3.59 -4.36 -2.96
C PHE A 40 3.24 -4.51 -4.44
N GLN A 41 3.61 -3.54 -5.30
CA GLN A 41 3.38 -3.65 -6.75
C GLN A 41 4.11 -4.83 -7.37
N ILE A 42 5.38 -5.05 -6.99
CA ILE A 42 6.20 -6.16 -7.50
C ILE A 42 5.57 -7.50 -7.11
N LYS A 43 5.22 -7.69 -5.84
CA LYS A 43 4.57 -8.92 -5.37
C LYS A 43 3.22 -9.16 -6.05
N ARG A 44 2.44 -8.09 -6.25
CA ARG A 44 1.16 -8.18 -6.96
C ARG A 44 1.32 -8.68 -8.40
N LEU A 45 2.33 -8.17 -9.09
CA LEU A 45 2.68 -8.62 -10.44
C LEU A 45 3.13 -10.08 -10.45
N ASP A 46 4.02 -10.47 -9.53
CA ASP A 46 4.54 -11.83 -9.43
C ASP A 46 3.42 -12.86 -9.20
N ILE A 47 2.51 -12.58 -8.25
CA ILE A 47 1.34 -13.42 -7.98
C ILE A 47 0.47 -13.54 -9.25
N SER A 48 0.13 -12.43 -9.91
CA SER A 48 -0.70 -12.46 -11.14
C SER A 48 -0.03 -13.26 -12.26
N MET A 49 1.28 -13.05 -12.49
CA MET A 49 2.03 -13.77 -13.51
C MET A 49 2.06 -15.27 -13.25
N LYS A 50 2.25 -15.71 -12.00
CA LYS A 50 2.19 -17.12 -11.60
C LYS A 50 0.89 -17.79 -12.03
N TYR A 51 -0.26 -17.21 -11.70
CA TYR A 51 -1.57 -17.80 -12.03
C TYR A 51 -1.90 -17.69 -13.52
N ARG A 52 -1.56 -16.58 -14.17
CA ARG A 52 -1.73 -16.43 -15.62
C ARG A 52 -0.91 -17.45 -16.41
N LEU A 53 0.32 -17.73 -16.00
CA LEU A 53 1.15 -18.74 -16.63
C LEU A 53 0.54 -20.14 -16.50
N GLN A 54 -0.03 -20.47 -15.33
CA GLN A 54 -0.75 -21.74 -15.15
C GLN A 54 -1.97 -21.83 -16.06
N MET A 55 -2.76 -20.76 -16.15
CA MET A 55 -3.91 -20.67 -17.06
C MET A 55 -3.50 -20.94 -18.51
N VAL A 56 -2.44 -20.27 -19.00
CA VAL A 56 -1.91 -20.44 -20.37
C VAL A 56 -1.44 -21.88 -20.60
N LYS A 57 -0.65 -22.44 -19.68
CA LYS A 57 -0.20 -23.84 -19.79
C LYS A 57 -1.36 -24.82 -19.91
N HIS A 58 -2.41 -24.64 -19.09
CA HIS A 58 -3.60 -25.47 -19.18
C HIS A 58 -4.38 -25.26 -20.47
N GLN A 59 -4.45 -24.02 -20.97
CA GLN A 59 -5.07 -23.71 -22.25
C GLN A 59 -4.34 -24.41 -23.41
N GLU A 60 -3.02 -24.29 -23.47
CA GLU A 60 -2.19 -24.89 -24.51
C GLU A 60 -2.26 -26.42 -24.48
N HIS A 61 -2.19 -27.01 -23.27
CA HIS A 61 -2.29 -28.46 -23.12
C HIS A 61 -3.67 -29.01 -23.51
N SER A 62 -4.74 -28.30 -23.16
CA SER A 62 -6.12 -28.77 -23.37
C SER A 62 -6.63 -28.50 -24.79
N LEU A 63 -6.26 -27.34 -25.36
CA LEU A 63 -6.87 -26.82 -26.58
C LEU A 63 -5.86 -26.68 -27.72
N GLY A 64 -4.63 -27.17 -27.53
CA GLY A 64 -3.63 -27.26 -28.57
C GLY A 64 -4.09 -28.18 -29.69
N GLY A 65 -3.82 -27.77 -30.93
CA GLY A 65 -4.02 -28.62 -32.09
C GLY A 65 -2.98 -29.73 -32.10
N ASN A 66 -3.39 -30.98 -32.00
CA ASN A 66 -2.50 -32.15 -32.09
C ASN A 66 -2.20 -32.58 -33.54
N GLY A 67 -2.46 -31.71 -34.52
CA GLY A 67 -2.30 -31.99 -35.96
C GLY A 67 -3.43 -32.82 -36.59
N ASN A 68 -4.42 -33.28 -35.80
CA ASN A 68 -5.58 -34.01 -36.32
C ASN A 68 -6.65 -33.05 -36.87
N ILE A 69 -7.05 -33.25 -38.13
CA ILE A 69 -8.01 -32.39 -38.84
C ILE A 69 -9.40 -32.40 -38.18
N GLU A 70 -9.88 -33.55 -37.72
CA GLU A 70 -11.18 -33.68 -37.05
C GLU A 70 -11.19 -32.92 -35.72
N TRP A 71 -10.11 -33.04 -34.94
CA TRP A 71 -9.93 -32.26 -33.71
C TRP A 71 -9.90 -30.75 -33.98
N VAL A 72 -9.18 -30.32 -35.02
CA VAL A 72 -9.11 -28.91 -35.44
C VAL A 72 -10.48 -28.39 -35.87
N ASN A 73 -11.27 -29.20 -36.60
CA ASN A 73 -12.64 -28.85 -37.00
C ASN A 73 -13.56 -28.68 -35.78
N CYS A 74 -13.47 -29.58 -34.80
CA CYS A 74 -14.21 -29.48 -33.55
C CYS A 74 -13.81 -28.24 -32.73
N LEU A 75 -12.50 -27.98 -32.60
CA LEU A 75 -12.00 -26.75 -31.97
C LEU A 75 -12.52 -25.49 -32.68
N TYR A 76 -12.57 -25.49 -34.01
CA TYR A 76 -13.10 -24.36 -34.78
C TYR A 76 -14.61 -24.16 -34.55
N ALA A 77 -15.39 -25.25 -34.54
CA ALA A 77 -16.83 -25.21 -34.29
C ALA A 77 -17.14 -24.62 -32.89
N HIS A 78 -16.37 -25.02 -31.88
CA HIS A 78 -16.58 -24.61 -30.48
C HIS A 78 -15.72 -23.39 -30.05
N ARG A 79 -15.03 -22.72 -30.98
CA ARG A 79 -14.12 -21.60 -30.68
C ARG A 79 -14.74 -20.47 -29.87
N LYS A 80 -16.05 -20.23 -30.01
CA LYS A 80 -16.77 -19.18 -29.27
C LYS A 80 -16.79 -19.49 -27.77
N GLU A 81 -17.02 -20.74 -27.41
CA GLU A 81 -17.08 -21.20 -26.03
C GLU A 81 -15.70 -21.16 -25.38
N THR A 82 -14.69 -21.67 -26.08
CA THR A 82 -13.28 -21.58 -25.68
C THR A 82 -12.85 -20.13 -25.42
N ARG A 83 -13.13 -19.22 -26.37
CA ARG A 83 -12.80 -17.80 -26.21
C ARG A 83 -13.54 -17.15 -25.05
N ARG A 84 -14.80 -17.53 -24.82
CA ARG A 84 -15.59 -17.02 -23.69
C ARG A 84 -14.99 -17.42 -22.36
N THR A 85 -14.56 -18.68 -22.21
CA THR A 85 -13.93 -19.20 -20.99
C THR A 85 -12.63 -18.45 -20.67
N VAL A 86 -11.78 -18.20 -21.67
CA VAL A 86 -10.53 -17.44 -21.50
C VAL A 86 -10.82 -15.98 -21.13
N ARG A 87 -11.74 -15.30 -21.84
CA ARG A 87 -12.12 -13.92 -21.53
C ARG A 87 -12.60 -13.79 -20.08
N LEU A 88 -13.47 -14.70 -19.65
CA LEU A 88 -14.03 -14.65 -18.31
C LEU A 88 -12.98 -14.88 -17.21
N TYR A 89 -11.91 -15.64 -17.48
CA TYR A 89 -10.77 -15.70 -16.57
C TYR A 89 -10.08 -14.32 -16.46
N HIS A 90 -9.80 -13.66 -17.59
CA HIS A 90 -9.16 -12.35 -17.58
C HIS A 90 -10.02 -11.26 -16.92
N ASP A 91 -11.34 -11.29 -17.16
CA ASP A 91 -12.28 -10.37 -16.51
C ASP A 91 -12.25 -10.57 -14.98
N ASN A 92 -12.26 -11.82 -14.52
CA ASN A 92 -12.20 -12.13 -13.09
C ASN A 92 -10.82 -11.82 -12.47
N GLU A 93 -9.73 -12.08 -13.20
CA GLU A 93 -8.37 -11.69 -12.80
C GLU A 93 -8.28 -10.17 -12.60
N HIS A 94 -8.86 -9.40 -13.53
CA HIS A 94 -8.91 -7.94 -13.44
C HIS A 94 -9.64 -7.48 -12.18
N GLU A 95 -10.79 -8.07 -11.86
CA GLU A 95 -11.54 -7.73 -10.65
C GLU A 95 -10.79 -8.10 -9.36
N CYS A 96 -10.09 -9.24 -9.32
CA CYS A 96 -9.21 -9.59 -8.20
C CYS A 96 -8.11 -8.51 -8.00
N LEU A 97 -7.45 -8.09 -9.09
CA LEU A 97 -6.39 -7.08 -9.05
C LEU A 97 -6.90 -5.70 -8.61
N LYS A 98 -8.08 -5.31 -9.08
CA LYS A 98 -8.74 -4.05 -8.68
C LYS A 98 -9.09 -4.07 -7.20
N THR A 99 -9.61 -5.19 -6.70
CA THR A 99 -9.94 -5.35 -5.29
C THR A 99 -8.71 -5.23 -4.41
N ALA A 100 -7.60 -5.88 -4.78
CA ALA A 100 -6.33 -5.81 -4.07
C ALA A 100 -5.75 -4.38 -3.99
N ALA A 101 -6.05 -3.52 -4.96
CA ALA A 101 -5.58 -2.13 -4.97
C ALA A 101 -6.56 -1.13 -4.33
N SER A 102 -7.77 -1.58 -3.95
CA SER A 102 -8.91 -0.68 -3.70
C SER A 102 -8.73 0.33 -2.57
N LYS A 103 -7.93 0.02 -1.54
CA LYS A 103 -7.73 0.90 -0.37
C LYS A 103 -6.33 1.48 -0.27
N ASP A 104 -5.45 1.23 -1.24
CA ASP A 104 -4.05 1.68 -1.18
C ASP A 104 -3.95 3.22 -1.01
N VAL A 105 -4.68 3.97 -1.86
CA VAL A 105 -4.72 5.43 -1.81
C VAL A 105 -5.22 5.92 -0.45
N THR A 106 -6.36 5.42 0.02
CA THR A 106 -6.96 5.84 1.29
C THR A 106 -6.06 5.54 2.48
N MET A 107 -5.41 4.37 2.52
CA MET A 107 -4.49 4.01 3.61
C MET A 107 -3.25 4.91 3.64
N ARG A 108 -2.72 5.29 2.47
CA ARG A 108 -1.61 6.24 2.38
C ARG A 108 -2.02 7.65 2.79
N GLU A 109 -3.19 8.12 2.36
CA GLU A 109 -3.72 9.43 2.72
C GLU A 109 -3.88 9.58 4.24
N ASN A 110 -4.28 8.53 4.95
CA ASN A 110 -4.38 8.56 6.41
C ASN A 110 -3.04 8.91 7.08
N VAL A 111 -1.93 8.30 6.62
CA VAL A 111 -0.59 8.61 7.14
C VAL A 111 -0.19 10.05 6.78
N GLU A 112 -0.42 10.45 5.53
CA GLU A 112 -0.06 11.78 5.03
C GLU A 112 -0.82 12.92 5.73
N GLN A 113 -2.08 12.69 6.12
CA GLN A 113 -2.85 13.67 6.89
C GLN A 113 -2.22 13.92 8.27
N ILE A 114 -1.78 12.87 8.96
CA ILE A 114 -1.11 13.00 10.25
C ILE A 114 0.25 13.69 10.07
N GLU A 115 1.01 13.35 9.01
CA GLU A 115 2.25 14.06 8.69
C GLU A 115 2.03 15.57 8.48
N LYS A 116 0.95 15.96 7.80
CA LYS A 116 0.59 17.37 7.58
C LYS A 116 0.33 18.07 8.91
N GLN A 117 -0.34 17.43 9.86
CA GLN A 117 -0.55 17.99 11.20
C GLN A 117 0.77 18.19 11.95
N ILE A 118 1.66 17.18 11.97
CA ILE A 118 3.00 17.31 12.57
C ILE A 118 3.80 18.43 11.90
N ALA A 119 3.69 18.60 10.57
CA ALA A 119 4.32 19.69 9.85
C ALA A 119 3.79 21.07 10.25
N ASN A 120 2.49 21.20 10.49
CA ASN A 120 1.88 22.45 10.94
C ASN A 120 2.34 22.82 12.35
N TRP A 121 2.41 21.86 13.28
CA TRP A 121 2.95 22.10 14.62
C TRP A 121 4.41 22.57 14.60
N ARG A 122 5.25 21.98 13.74
CA ARG A 122 6.65 22.46 13.55
C ARG A 122 6.73 23.86 12.94
N LYS A 123 5.76 24.25 12.11
CA LYS A 123 5.66 25.64 11.61
C LYS A 123 5.22 26.59 12.72
N GLY A 124 4.26 26.18 13.55
CA GLY A 124 3.82 26.91 14.74
C GLY A 124 4.98 27.18 15.71
N TYR A 125 5.78 26.14 16.02
CA TYR A 125 6.99 26.29 16.83
C TYR A 125 7.94 27.37 16.29
N ARG A 126 8.27 27.32 14.99
CA ARG A 126 9.17 28.30 14.36
C ARG A 126 8.59 29.70 14.35
N TYR A 127 7.28 29.82 14.16
CA TYR A 127 6.58 31.10 14.23
C TYR A 127 6.70 31.71 15.64
N LEU A 128 6.37 30.93 16.67
CA LEU A 128 6.48 31.38 18.07
C LEU A 128 7.91 31.71 18.47
N GLN A 129 8.88 30.92 18.00
CA GLN A 129 10.30 31.19 18.21
C GLN A 129 10.70 32.54 17.62
N ASN A 130 10.29 32.84 16.38
CA ASN A 130 10.56 34.13 15.74
C ASN A 130 9.85 35.27 16.46
N LEU A 131 8.58 35.10 16.83
CA LEU A 131 7.81 36.10 17.57
C LEU A 131 8.49 36.47 18.90
N CYS A 132 8.89 35.48 19.70
CA CYS A 132 9.60 35.73 20.95
C CYS A 132 11.01 36.32 20.75
N ASN A 133 11.67 36.03 19.62
CA ASN A 133 12.94 36.66 19.26
C ASN A 133 12.75 38.15 18.92
N ASP A 134 11.68 38.48 18.21
CA ASP A 134 11.37 39.85 17.78
C ASP A 134 10.87 40.71 18.96
N GLU A 135 10.13 40.13 19.92
CA GLU A 135 9.67 40.81 21.13
C GLU A 135 10.82 41.10 22.12
N TYR A 136 11.81 40.22 22.21
CA TYR A 136 12.89 40.27 23.21
C TYR A 136 14.29 40.28 22.56
N VAL A 137 14.49 41.19 21.60
CA VAL A 137 15.74 41.28 20.82
C VAL A 137 16.97 41.41 21.73
N GLY A 138 17.93 40.51 21.56
CA GLY A 138 19.18 40.49 22.32
C GLY A 138 19.07 39.93 23.75
N ASN A 139 17.88 39.55 24.21
CA ASN A 139 17.65 38.94 25.53
C ASN A 139 17.20 37.48 25.41
N THR A 140 18.15 36.58 25.17
CA THR A 140 17.92 35.14 25.01
C THR A 140 17.16 34.49 26.17
N LYS A 141 17.33 34.99 27.40
CA LYS A 141 16.65 34.44 28.57
C LYS A 141 15.14 34.72 28.51
N GLU A 142 14.75 35.95 28.19
CA GLU A 142 13.34 36.32 28.07
C GLU A 142 12.68 35.70 26.84
N THR A 143 13.40 35.63 25.71
CA THR A 143 12.97 34.86 24.53
C THR A 143 12.63 33.41 24.89
N HIS A 144 13.52 32.72 25.61
CA HIS A 144 13.28 31.33 26.00
C HIS A 144 12.11 31.19 26.97
N GLN A 145 11.93 32.13 27.89
CA GLN A 145 10.78 32.12 28.81
C GLN A 145 9.45 32.37 28.06
N CYS A 146 9.43 33.32 27.13
CA CYS A 146 8.31 33.58 26.22
C CYS A 146 7.93 32.30 25.46
N LEU A 147 8.90 31.67 24.81
CA LEU A 147 8.66 30.46 24.01
C LEU A 147 8.16 29.30 24.89
N VAL A 148 8.80 29.04 26.03
CA VAL A 148 8.35 27.98 26.96
C VAL A 148 6.90 28.20 27.40
N ARG A 149 6.51 29.44 27.69
CA ARG A 149 5.14 29.77 28.10
C ARG A 149 4.13 29.44 27.01
N TYR A 150 4.38 29.83 25.76
CA TYR A 150 3.48 29.47 24.66
C TYR A 150 3.40 27.95 24.46
N MET A 151 4.55 27.28 24.48
CA MET A 151 4.61 25.83 24.24
C MET A 151 3.92 25.01 25.32
N GLN A 152 3.99 25.45 26.57
CA GLN A 152 3.26 24.83 27.68
C GLN A 152 1.76 25.09 27.58
N ASN A 153 1.33 26.31 27.23
CA ASN A 153 -0.08 26.62 27.03
C ASN A 153 -0.72 25.78 25.92
N ASP A 154 0.05 25.50 24.86
CA ASP A 154 -0.41 24.70 23.72
C ASP A 154 -0.24 23.18 23.93
N ASN A 155 0.31 22.74 25.07
CA ASN A 155 0.67 21.35 25.35
C ASN A 155 1.48 20.69 24.23
N PHE A 156 2.43 21.45 23.65
CA PHE A 156 3.13 21.07 22.43
C PHE A 156 3.73 19.65 22.47
N ASP A 157 4.41 19.30 23.57
CA ASP A 157 5.05 18.00 23.75
C ASP A 157 4.04 16.86 23.66
N GLU A 158 2.91 17.00 24.35
CA GLU A 158 1.88 15.97 24.40
C GLU A 158 1.23 15.78 23.03
N VAL A 159 0.95 16.89 22.35
CA VAL A 159 0.34 16.84 21.01
C VAL A 159 1.29 16.23 19.99
N ILE A 160 2.55 16.66 19.95
CA ILE A 160 3.55 16.07 19.04
C ILE A 160 3.74 14.59 19.32
N HIS A 161 3.89 14.20 20.58
CA HIS A 161 4.04 12.80 20.96
C HIS A 161 2.83 11.96 20.52
N ARG A 162 1.61 12.44 20.77
CA ARG A 162 0.38 11.77 20.36
C ARG A 162 0.28 11.63 18.83
N LEU A 163 0.61 12.68 18.08
CA LEU A 163 0.59 12.65 16.63
C LEU A 163 1.62 11.65 16.06
N VAL A 164 2.80 11.56 16.68
CA VAL A 164 3.81 10.56 16.29
C VAL A 164 3.30 9.15 16.53
N LEU A 165 2.67 8.87 17.67
CA LEU A 165 2.07 7.56 17.95
C LEU A 165 0.94 7.21 16.97
N LEU A 166 0.05 8.17 16.68
CA LEU A 166 -1.03 7.98 15.70
C LEU A 166 -0.47 7.67 14.30
N LYS A 167 0.61 8.36 13.91
CA LYS A 167 1.29 8.11 12.63
C LYS A 167 1.85 6.69 12.57
N LEU A 168 2.52 6.24 13.64
CA LEU A 168 3.06 4.88 13.72
C LEU A 168 1.93 3.83 13.62
N GLY A 169 0.78 4.08 14.26
CA GLY A 169 -0.41 3.25 14.11
C GLY A 169 -0.89 3.18 12.66
N ALA A 170 -1.09 4.34 12.01
CA ALA A 170 -1.53 4.39 10.62
C ALA A 170 -0.53 3.74 9.64
N MET A 171 0.78 3.86 9.90
CA MET A 171 1.81 3.19 9.11
C MET A 171 1.75 1.66 9.26
N ASN A 172 1.52 1.17 10.48
CA ASN A 172 1.34 -0.25 10.74
C ASN A 172 0.08 -0.78 10.03
N ASP A 173 -1.02 -0.03 10.05
CA ASP A 173 -2.26 -0.38 9.36
C ASP A 173 -2.05 -0.45 7.84
N LEU A 174 -1.31 0.49 7.26
CA LEU A 174 -0.95 0.48 5.84
C LEU A 174 -0.12 -0.77 5.49
N TYR A 175 0.87 -1.11 6.30
CA TYR A 175 1.71 -2.28 6.07
C TYR A 175 0.91 -3.60 6.22
N ALA A 176 0.05 -3.68 7.24
CA ALA A 176 -0.85 -4.81 7.44
C ALA A 176 -1.80 -4.98 6.25
N TYR A 177 -2.37 -3.88 5.74
CA TYR A 177 -3.20 -3.88 4.53
C TYR A 177 -2.46 -4.44 3.31
N TYR A 178 -1.21 -4.06 3.07
CA TYR A 178 -0.45 -4.62 1.95
C TYR A 178 -0.29 -6.14 2.06
N ASN A 179 0.01 -6.66 3.25
CA ASN A 179 0.16 -8.10 3.43
C ASN A 179 -1.18 -8.85 3.28
N SER A 180 -2.25 -8.36 3.90
CA SER A 180 -3.56 -9.00 3.79
C SER A 180 -4.09 -8.95 2.35
N SER A 181 -3.92 -7.83 1.66
CA SER A 181 -4.34 -7.65 0.28
C SER A 181 -3.63 -8.62 -0.68
N LEU A 182 -2.34 -8.89 -0.47
CA LEU A 182 -1.61 -9.88 -1.28
C LEU A 182 -2.11 -11.31 -1.04
N LEU A 183 -2.43 -11.65 0.21
CA LEU A 183 -3.00 -12.97 0.54
C LEU A 183 -4.39 -13.14 -0.09
N ASP A 184 -5.24 -12.12 0.04
CA ASP A 184 -6.58 -12.11 -0.55
C ASP A 184 -6.52 -12.21 -2.08
N LEU A 185 -5.55 -11.53 -2.71
CA LEU A 185 -5.30 -11.63 -4.14
C LEU A 185 -4.93 -13.05 -4.56
N GLU A 186 -3.98 -13.66 -3.84
CA GLU A 186 -3.54 -15.02 -4.15
C GLU A 186 -4.71 -16.03 -4.05
N GLU A 187 -5.52 -15.94 -2.99
CA GLU A 187 -6.68 -16.82 -2.83
C GLU A 187 -7.78 -16.54 -3.88
N CYS A 188 -7.99 -15.27 -4.24
CA CYS A 188 -8.90 -14.89 -5.32
C CYS A 188 -8.47 -15.52 -6.65
N LEU A 189 -7.20 -15.35 -7.05
CA LEU A 189 -6.68 -15.88 -8.31
C LEU A 189 -6.66 -17.40 -8.35
N LYS A 190 -6.33 -18.06 -7.24
CA LYS A 190 -6.42 -19.51 -7.10
C LYS A 190 -7.85 -20.01 -7.32
N THR A 191 -8.84 -19.33 -6.73
CA THR A 191 -10.26 -19.64 -6.95
C THR A 191 -10.67 -19.43 -8.41
N GLN A 192 -10.24 -18.34 -9.05
CA GLN A 192 -10.55 -18.08 -10.45
C GLN A 192 -9.89 -19.08 -11.40
N LEU A 193 -8.65 -19.49 -11.13
CA LEU A 193 -7.97 -20.54 -11.88
C LEU A 193 -8.72 -21.86 -11.76
N SER A 194 -9.12 -22.26 -10.55
CA SER A 194 -9.91 -23.48 -10.33
C SER A 194 -11.20 -23.48 -11.15
N ARG A 195 -11.97 -22.39 -11.11
CA ARG A 195 -13.20 -22.22 -11.92
C ARG A 195 -12.92 -22.24 -13.42
N TYR A 196 -11.81 -21.66 -13.86
CA TYR A 196 -11.40 -21.72 -15.25
C TYR A 196 -11.12 -23.16 -15.68
N LEU A 197 -10.40 -23.94 -14.88
CA LEU A 197 -10.08 -25.34 -15.19
C LEU A 197 -11.33 -26.21 -15.27
N GLU A 198 -12.32 -26.01 -14.39
CA GLU A 198 -13.61 -26.69 -14.48
C GLU A 198 -14.34 -26.38 -15.79
N ARG A 199 -14.35 -25.13 -16.23
CA ARG A 199 -14.93 -24.74 -17.52
C ARG A 199 -14.19 -25.33 -18.70
N ILE A 200 -12.85 -25.36 -18.64
CA ILE A 200 -12.04 -26.02 -19.67
C ILE A 200 -12.36 -27.51 -19.75
N ARG A 201 -12.54 -28.21 -18.62
CA ARG A 201 -12.97 -29.61 -18.63
C ARG A 201 -14.33 -29.79 -19.33
N ALA A 202 -15.30 -28.93 -19.05
CA ALA A 202 -16.60 -28.98 -19.72
C ALA A 202 -16.49 -28.73 -21.25
N VAL A 203 -15.63 -27.80 -21.66
CA VAL A 203 -15.33 -27.56 -23.08
C VAL A 203 -14.66 -28.80 -23.71
N LEU A 204 -13.69 -29.40 -23.02
CA LEU A 204 -13.03 -30.63 -23.48
C LEU A 204 -14.02 -31.78 -23.66
N ASP A 205 -14.93 -32.00 -22.70
CA ASP A 205 -15.96 -33.03 -22.82
C ASP A 205 -16.83 -32.84 -24.07
N THR A 206 -17.14 -31.58 -24.39
CA THR A 206 -17.90 -31.21 -25.59
C THR A 206 -17.08 -31.45 -26.85
N LEU A 207 -15.79 -31.08 -26.85
CA LEU A 207 -14.88 -31.33 -27.96
C LEU A 207 -14.65 -32.82 -28.20
N TYR A 208 -14.48 -33.63 -27.17
CA TYR A 208 -14.35 -35.08 -27.28
C TYR A 208 -15.61 -35.73 -27.84
N LYS A 209 -16.80 -35.25 -27.45
CA LYS A 209 -18.04 -35.70 -28.07
C LYS A 209 -18.05 -35.36 -29.56
N CYS A 210 -17.71 -34.12 -29.93
CA CYS A 210 -17.60 -33.71 -31.33
C CYS A 210 -16.63 -34.59 -32.13
N TYR A 211 -15.45 -34.85 -31.58
CA TYR A 211 -14.41 -35.66 -32.20
C TYR A 211 -14.82 -37.13 -32.39
N ASN A 212 -15.56 -37.69 -31.43
CA ASN A 212 -16.00 -39.08 -31.46
C ASN A 212 -17.33 -39.29 -32.21
N ILE A 213 -17.95 -38.24 -32.76
CA ILE A 213 -19.08 -38.43 -33.69
C ILE A 213 -18.51 -39.11 -34.92
N LYS A 214 -18.75 -40.42 -35.04
CA LYS A 214 -18.45 -41.19 -36.25
C LYS A 214 -19.14 -40.52 -37.44
N THR A 215 -18.36 -39.93 -38.33
CA THR A 215 -18.75 -39.73 -39.73
C THR A 215 -18.71 -41.07 -40.47
#